data_AF-A0A3S3PJR6-F1
#
_entry.id   AF-A0A3S3PJR6-F1
#
_cell.length_a   1.000
_cell.length_b   1.000
_cell.length_c   1.000
_cell.angle_alpha   90.00
_cell.angle_beta   90.00
_cell.angle_gamma   90.00
#
_symmetry.space_group_name_H-M   'P 1'
#
loop_
_entity.id
_entity.type
_entity.pdbx_description
1 polymer ?
#
loop_
_entity_poly.entity_id
_entity_poly.type
_entity_poly.pdbx_seq_one_letter_code
_entity_poly.pdbx_strand_id
1 'polypeptide(L)'
;MKTNVECISRLLKEEKERRCLNETDWRNLSEMASNIAHISFGNIVAGECDDEYKRKRTIWTLFGYETIKKLLEFDDTNVFTLTTMIIYNCLVENVMRKECLNNEIYILLNILLQNIARDECASEWSLLTLETFLKCENVLNFGYYRLQTKSRLVLLDVIYEMVKKISSSQMHEHLISQSNLITIANLLSFNITDVFKLSSTKETTTTMASESLSPLEVSKMLTILCEVTSNSDHAKQFQQKSLVENLLDTLKALHLLAKSDSPESVFKSIATLREKNSTKEEELELSPTYGFKRNIIRLITNLSYQCLDVQNWVREMDGIPLILDVCRLDASNPYIMQWCIFAVRNLLENNRENQSIVASISRDGTLIDSPLLRELGLQIVDGKITTYTKQ
;
A
#
# COMPACT_ATOMS: atom_id res chain seq x y z
N MET A 1 -41.74 -11.94 9.48
CA MET A 1 -40.48 -11.18 9.32
C MET A 1 -40.60 -9.77 9.92
N LYS A 2 -41.55 -8.92 9.50
CA LYS A 2 -42.00 -7.73 10.27
C LYS A 2 -42.33 -8.09 11.73
N THR A 3 -43.02 -9.21 11.90
CA THR A 3 -43.43 -9.79 13.17
C THR A 3 -42.27 -10.13 14.12
N ASN A 4 -41.08 -10.49 13.63
CA ASN A 4 -39.98 -10.90 14.54
C ASN A 4 -39.20 -9.69 15.04
N VAL A 5 -38.99 -8.67 14.19
CA VAL A 5 -38.35 -7.40 14.58
C VAL A 5 -39.30 -6.55 15.43
N GLU A 6 -40.59 -6.51 15.08
CA GLU A 6 -41.62 -5.89 15.93
C GLU A 6 -41.81 -6.65 17.24
N CYS A 7 -41.69 -7.99 17.27
CA CYS A 7 -41.77 -8.76 18.50
C CYS A 7 -40.55 -8.54 19.40
N ILE A 8 -39.32 -8.50 18.87
CA ILE A 8 -38.11 -8.20 19.65
C ILE A 8 -38.15 -6.76 20.17
N SER A 9 -38.50 -5.78 19.33
CA SER A 9 -38.64 -4.38 19.72
C SER A 9 -39.76 -4.18 20.77
N ARG A 10 -40.88 -4.89 20.63
CA ARG A 10 -42.00 -4.85 21.58
C ARG A 10 -41.67 -5.57 22.89
N LEU A 11 -40.99 -6.71 22.87
CA LEU A 11 -40.55 -7.44 24.07
C LEU A 11 -39.52 -6.62 24.86
N LEU A 12 -38.57 -5.97 24.17
CA LEU A 12 -37.61 -5.05 24.79
C LEU A 12 -38.32 -3.84 25.42
N LYS A 13 -39.35 -3.30 24.77
CA LYS A 13 -40.12 -2.17 25.30
C LYS A 13 -41.05 -2.54 26.45
N GLU A 14 -41.71 -3.70 26.38
CA GLU A 14 -42.60 -4.23 27.43
C GLU A 14 -41.81 -4.63 28.70
N GLU A 15 -40.59 -5.16 28.56
CA GLU A 15 -39.77 -5.58 29.72
C GLU A 15 -39.10 -4.38 30.42
N LYS A 16 -38.81 -3.29 29.68
CA LYS A 16 -38.41 -1.99 30.22
C LYS A 16 -39.52 -1.37 31.10
N GLU A 17 -40.76 -1.48 30.65
CA GLU A 17 -41.92 -0.93 31.36
C GLU A 17 -42.36 -1.79 32.56
N ARG A 18 -42.13 -3.12 32.52
CA ARG A 18 -42.54 -4.05 33.60
C ARG A 18 -41.60 -4.12 34.80
N ARG A 19 -40.29 -3.90 34.66
CA ARG A 19 -39.32 -4.27 35.71
C ARG A 19 -38.55 -3.11 36.36
N CYS A 20 -38.77 -1.86 35.96
CA CYS A 20 -38.03 -0.70 36.49
C CYS A 20 -36.50 -0.95 36.54
N LEU A 21 -35.96 -1.58 35.48
CA LEU A 21 -34.55 -1.95 35.41
C LEU A 21 -33.69 -0.68 35.44
N ASN A 22 -32.60 -0.71 36.21
CA ASN A 22 -31.60 0.35 36.15
C ASN A 22 -30.92 0.35 34.76
N GLU A 23 -30.25 1.43 34.43
CA GLU A 23 -29.67 1.67 33.10
C GLU A 23 -28.62 0.60 32.70
N THR A 24 -27.98 -0.02 33.70
CA THR A 24 -26.96 -1.05 33.54
C THR A 24 -27.57 -2.41 33.18
N ASP A 25 -28.65 -2.82 33.85
CA ASP A 25 -29.35 -4.08 33.58
C ASP A 25 -30.09 -4.05 32.23
N TRP A 26 -30.56 -2.86 31.81
CA TRP A 26 -31.12 -2.64 30.48
C TRP A 26 -30.07 -2.76 29.36
N ARG A 27 -28.86 -2.21 29.57
CA ARG A 27 -27.75 -2.37 28.62
C ARG A 27 -27.43 -3.86 28.43
N ASN A 28 -27.30 -4.62 29.51
CA ASN A 28 -26.99 -6.05 29.45
C ASN A 28 -28.07 -6.88 28.73
N LEU A 29 -29.36 -6.58 28.94
CA LEU A 29 -30.49 -7.24 28.26
C LEU A 29 -30.59 -6.87 26.77
N SER A 30 -30.35 -5.60 26.42
CA SER A 30 -30.28 -5.13 25.03
C SER A 30 -29.10 -5.76 24.29
N GLU A 31 -27.96 -5.88 24.96
CA GLU A 31 -26.74 -6.49 24.45
C GLU A 31 -26.93 -7.99 24.20
N MET A 32 -27.56 -8.72 25.13
CA MET A 32 -27.89 -10.13 24.98
C MET A 32 -28.93 -10.38 23.87
N ALA A 33 -29.96 -9.53 23.76
CA ALA A 33 -30.95 -9.62 22.68
C ALA A 33 -30.37 -9.27 21.30
N SER A 34 -29.47 -8.27 21.25
CA SER A 34 -28.69 -7.92 20.06
C SER A 34 -27.80 -9.10 19.65
N ASN A 35 -27.03 -9.67 20.57
CA ASN A 35 -26.15 -10.81 20.32
C ASN A 35 -26.93 -12.04 19.82
N ILE A 36 -28.09 -12.36 20.40
CA ILE A 36 -28.94 -13.48 19.95
C ILE A 36 -29.54 -13.23 18.56
N ALA A 37 -30.01 -12.00 18.28
CA ALA A 37 -30.49 -11.63 16.96
C ALA A 37 -29.35 -11.66 15.91
N HIS A 38 -28.18 -11.13 16.26
CA HIS A 38 -27.00 -11.09 15.39
C HIS A 38 -26.41 -12.47 15.10
N ILE A 39 -26.34 -13.37 16.09
CA ILE A 39 -25.94 -14.78 15.86
C ILE A 39 -26.96 -15.48 14.94
N SER A 40 -28.25 -15.23 15.15
CA SER A 40 -29.31 -15.78 14.30
C SER A 40 -29.21 -15.24 12.86
N PHE A 41 -28.94 -13.95 12.68
CA PHE A 41 -28.69 -13.37 11.35
C PHE A 41 -27.41 -13.91 10.72
N GLY A 42 -26.31 -14.03 11.48
CA GLY A 42 -25.06 -14.61 11.00
C GLY A 42 -25.25 -16.02 10.43
N ASN A 43 -25.98 -16.87 11.15
CA ASN A 43 -26.31 -18.22 10.70
C ASN A 43 -27.27 -18.23 9.49
N ILE A 44 -28.17 -17.26 9.38
CA ILE A 44 -29.08 -17.12 8.22
C ILE A 44 -28.31 -16.66 6.98
N VAL A 45 -27.34 -15.76 7.13
CA VAL A 45 -26.51 -15.25 6.02
C VAL A 45 -25.53 -16.33 5.54
N ALA A 46 -24.99 -17.14 6.45
CA ALA A 46 -24.04 -18.22 6.14
C ALA A 46 -24.71 -19.53 5.65
N GLY A 47 -26.04 -19.67 5.78
CA GLY A 47 -26.75 -20.91 5.47
C GLY A 47 -27.10 -21.09 3.99
N GLU A 48 -26.61 -22.17 3.38
CA GLU A 48 -26.98 -22.61 2.03
C GLU A 48 -28.48 -22.96 1.95
N CYS A 49 -29.23 -22.28 1.08
CA CYS A 49 -30.64 -22.56 0.79
C CYS A 49 -31.02 -21.91 -0.54
N ASP A 50 -32.09 -22.42 -1.17
CA ASP A 50 -32.68 -21.87 -2.38
C ASP A 50 -33.04 -20.38 -2.16
N ASP A 51 -32.55 -19.49 -3.04
CA ASP A 51 -32.70 -18.02 -3.00
C ASP A 51 -31.78 -17.27 -2.00
N GLU A 52 -30.51 -17.67 -1.92
CA GLU A 52 -29.43 -17.04 -1.12
C GLU A 52 -29.25 -15.53 -1.38
N TYR A 53 -29.18 -15.12 -2.65
CA TYR A 53 -29.05 -13.71 -3.05
C TYR A 53 -30.16 -12.83 -2.46
N LYS A 54 -31.42 -13.26 -2.58
CA LYS A 54 -32.57 -12.48 -2.08
C LYS A 54 -32.54 -12.36 -0.56
N ARG A 55 -32.06 -13.37 0.17
CA ARG A 55 -31.89 -13.30 1.63
C ARG A 55 -30.81 -12.31 2.02
N LYS A 56 -29.61 -12.40 1.43
CA LYS A 56 -28.50 -11.46 1.68
C LYS A 56 -28.89 -10.03 1.36
N ARG A 57 -29.59 -9.82 0.24
CA ARG A 57 -30.15 -8.52 -0.14
C ARG A 57 -31.18 -8.01 0.85
N THR A 58 -32.12 -8.85 1.27
CA THR A 58 -33.14 -8.48 2.27
C THR A 58 -32.48 -8.07 3.58
N ILE A 59 -31.47 -8.81 4.03
CA ILE A 59 -30.71 -8.51 5.25
C ILE A 59 -29.98 -7.18 5.10
N TRP A 60 -29.25 -6.96 4.00
CA TRP A 60 -28.59 -5.69 3.74
C TRP A 60 -29.56 -4.51 3.74
N THR A 61 -30.74 -4.66 3.12
CA THR A 61 -31.78 -3.61 3.11
C THR A 61 -32.43 -3.39 4.48
N LEU A 62 -32.54 -4.44 5.30
CA LEU A 62 -33.18 -4.38 6.61
C LEU A 62 -32.30 -3.67 7.64
N PHE A 63 -31.01 -4.01 7.68
CA PHE A 63 -30.06 -3.28 8.50
C PHE A 63 -29.86 -1.88 7.91
N GLY A 64 -29.59 -1.80 6.61
CA GLY A 64 -29.23 -0.55 5.97
C GLY A 64 -27.91 0.01 6.50
N TYR A 65 -27.42 1.03 5.80
CA TYR A 65 -26.12 1.62 6.07
C TYR A 65 -26.01 2.24 7.47
N GLU A 66 -27.01 3.01 7.88
CA GLU A 66 -27.04 3.72 9.17
C GLU A 66 -27.05 2.78 10.37
N THR A 67 -27.75 1.64 10.29
CA THR A 67 -27.76 0.67 11.39
C THR A 67 -26.43 -0.07 11.45
N ILE A 68 -25.87 -0.47 10.30
CA ILE A 68 -24.54 -1.09 10.24
C ILE A 68 -23.50 -0.18 10.90
N LYS A 69 -23.51 1.12 10.53
CA LYS A 69 -22.60 2.10 11.11
C LYS A 69 -22.73 2.17 12.64
N LYS A 70 -23.95 2.31 13.17
CA LYS A 70 -24.20 2.36 14.62
C LYS A 70 -23.76 1.11 15.36
N LEU A 71 -23.92 -0.06 14.74
CA LEU A 71 -23.50 -1.34 15.31
C LEU A 71 -21.97 -1.47 15.35
N LEU A 72 -21.27 -0.99 14.32
CA LEU A 72 -19.81 -0.99 14.31
C LEU A 72 -19.20 0.09 15.23
N GLU A 73 -19.94 1.16 15.52
CA GLU A 73 -19.56 2.19 16.50
C GLU A 73 -19.90 1.80 17.95
N PHE A 74 -20.60 0.68 18.15
CA PHE A 74 -20.92 0.18 19.48
C PHE A 74 -19.67 -0.42 20.13
N ASP A 75 -19.42 -0.05 21.40
CA ASP A 75 -18.23 -0.45 22.15
C ASP A 75 -18.34 -1.88 22.71
N ASP A 76 -18.63 -2.84 21.83
CA ASP A 76 -18.61 -4.27 22.14
C ASP A 76 -17.95 -5.07 21.01
N THR A 77 -16.98 -5.91 21.37
CA THR A 77 -16.16 -6.66 20.40
C THR A 77 -16.96 -7.76 19.70
N ASN A 78 -17.94 -8.37 20.37
CA ASN A 78 -18.75 -9.44 19.78
C ASN A 78 -19.74 -8.86 18.76
N VAL A 79 -20.41 -7.75 19.11
CA VAL A 79 -21.29 -7.01 18.20
C VAL A 79 -20.52 -6.56 16.97
N PHE A 80 -19.31 -6.00 17.16
CA PHE A 80 -18.44 -5.60 16.05
C PHE A 80 -18.13 -6.80 15.15
N THR A 81 -17.61 -7.89 15.74
CA THR A 81 -17.21 -9.12 15.02
C THR A 81 -18.37 -9.70 14.21
N LEU A 82 -19.54 -9.88 14.83
CA LEU A 82 -20.75 -10.39 14.17
C LEU A 82 -21.23 -9.45 13.05
N THR A 83 -21.15 -8.15 13.26
CA THR A 83 -21.53 -7.16 12.25
C THR A 83 -20.59 -7.22 11.05
N THR A 84 -19.28 -7.27 11.26
CA THR A 84 -18.31 -7.49 10.16
C THR A 84 -18.51 -8.82 9.44
N MET A 85 -18.83 -9.89 10.15
CA MET A 85 -19.12 -11.19 9.55
C MET A 85 -20.37 -11.13 8.64
N ILE A 86 -21.43 -10.46 9.09
CA ILE A 86 -22.64 -10.27 8.27
C ILE A 86 -22.30 -9.46 7.01
N ILE A 87 -21.56 -8.36 7.14
CA ILE A 87 -21.11 -7.54 6.00
C ILE A 87 -20.31 -8.39 5.02
N TYR A 88 -19.29 -9.11 5.49
CA TYR A 88 -18.47 -10.00 4.67
C TYR A 88 -19.35 -10.96 3.85
N ASN A 89 -20.21 -11.73 4.52
CA ASN A 89 -21.01 -12.75 3.85
C ASN A 89 -22.03 -12.15 2.87
N CYS A 90 -22.54 -10.94 3.13
CA CYS A 90 -23.33 -10.18 2.16
C CYS A 90 -22.51 -9.79 0.92
N LEU A 91 -21.22 -9.49 1.07
CA LEU A 91 -20.33 -9.03 0.00
C LEU A 91 -19.58 -10.15 -0.75
N VAL A 92 -19.63 -11.40 -0.28
CA VAL A 92 -19.04 -12.55 -0.98
C VAL A 92 -19.62 -12.67 -2.40
N GLU A 93 -20.90 -12.36 -2.58
CA GLU A 93 -21.56 -12.39 -3.88
C GLU A 93 -21.28 -11.13 -4.71
N ASN A 94 -20.82 -11.34 -5.95
CA ASN A 94 -20.47 -10.28 -6.91
C ASN A 94 -21.58 -9.24 -7.15
N VAL A 95 -22.84 -9.67 -7.14
CA VAL A 95 -23.98 -8.77 -7.41
C VAL A 95 -24.17 -7.79 -6.25
N MET A 96 -24.07 -8.28 -5.01
CA MET A 96 -24.19 -7.46 -3.81
C MET A 96 -23.06 -6.43 -3.71
N ARG A 97 -21.84 -6.78 -4.10
CA ARG A 97 -20.71 -5.83 -4.14
C ARG A 97 -21.06 -4.53 -4.88
N LYS A 98 -21.68 -4.63 -6.05
CA LYS A 98 -22.05 -3.46 -6.87
C LYS A 98 -23.16 -2.62 -6.25
N GLU A 99 -24.14 -3.25 -5.61
CA GLU A 99 -25.26 -2.53 -4.95
C GLU A 99 -24.85 -1.89 -3.61
N CYS A 100 -23.87 -2.47 -2.91
CA CYS A 100 -23.41 -2.01 -1.60
C CYS A 100 -22.37 -0.88 -1.69
N LEU A 101 -21.75 -0.67 -2.86
CA LEU A 101 -20.82 0.42 -3.13
C LEU A 101 -21.58 1.72 -3.33
N ASN A 102 -21.62 2.55 -2.29
CA ASN A 102 -22.11 3.92 -2.37
C ASN A 102 -20.97 4.93 -2.10
N ASN A 103 -21.26 6.22 -2.24
CA ASN A 103 -20.31 7.29 -1.96
C ASN A 103 -19.89 7.37 -0.48
N GLU A 104 -20.48 6.57 0.40
CA GLU A 104 -20.21 6.55 1.85
C GLU A 104 -19.31 5.39 2.28
N ILE A 105 -18.93 4.49 1.36
CA ILE A 105 -18.09 3.33 1.67
C ILE A 105 -16.82 3.66 2.49
N TYR A 106 -16.27 4.86 2.31
CA TYR A 106 -15.10 5.35 3.04
C TYR A 106 -15.29 5.35 4.57
N ILE A 107 -16.52 5.53 5.09
CA ILE A 107 -16.78 5.49 6.53
C ILE A 107 -16.64 4.04 7.04
N LEU A 108 -17.22 3.07 6.32
CA LEU A 108 -17.05 1.66 6.64
C LEU A 108 -15.58 1.26 6.55
N LEU A 109 -14.89 1.63 5.47
CA LEU A 109 -13.44 1.39 5.35
C LEU A 109 -12.67 1.97 6.52
N ASN A 110 -12.98 3.20 6.93
CA ASN A 110 -12.29 3.84 8.05
C ASN A 110 -12.52 3.08 9.37
N ILE A 111 -13.75 2.61 9.63
CA ILE A 111 -14.07 1.81 10.82
C ILE A 111 -13.32 0.47 10.80
N LEU A 112 -13.32 -0.24 9.66
CA LEU A 112 -12.61 -1.50 9.51
C LEU A 112 -11.10 -1.32 9.68
N LEU A 113 -10.51 -0.31 9.06
CA LEU A 113 -9.08 -0.01 9.14
C LEU A 113 -8.68 0.40 10.57
N GLN A 114 -9.52 1.14 11.28
CA GLN A 114 -9.29 1.47 12.68
C GLN A 114 -9.37 0.24 13.60
N ASN A 115 -10.22 -0.75 13.29
CA ASN A 115 -10.23 -2.02 14.01
C ASN A 115 -8.99 -2.87 13.69
N ILE A 116 -8.60 -2.97 12.41
CA ILE A 116 -7.39 -3.71 11.99
C ILE A 116 -6.13 -3.12 12.63
N ALA A 117 -6.07 -1.79 12.78
CA ALA A 117 -4.96 -1.11 13.45
C ALA A 117 -4.84 -1.41 14.95
N ARG A 118 -5.85 -2.07 15.57
CA ARG A 118 -5.82 -2.48 16.98
C ARG A 118 -5.31 -3.91 17.06
N ASP A 119 -3.99 -4.09 17.10
CA ASP A 119 -3.32 -5.40 16.99
C ASP A 119 -3.87 -6.51 17.91
N GLU A 120 -4.28 -6.19 19.15
CA GLU A 120 -4.74 -7.18 20.13
C GLU A 120 -6.23 -7.60 19.98
N CYS A 121 -7.05 -6.80 19.28
CA CYS A 121 -8.51 -6.99 19.18
C CYS A 121 -9.04 -6.91 17.73
N ALA A 122 -8.16 -7.01 16.74
CA ALA A 122 -8.55 -6.97 15.34
C ALA A 122 -9.43 -8.18 15.00
N SER A 123 -10.64 -7.91 14.51
CA SER A 123 -11.53 -8.96 14.01
C SER A 123 -10.97 -9.49 12.68
N GLU A 124 -10.76 -10.80 12.57
CA GLU A 124 -10.37 -11.44 11.31
C GLU A 124 -11.38 -11.09 10.18
N TRP A 125 -12.65 -10.96 10.53
CA TRP A 125 -13.71 -10.56 9.60
C TRP A 125 -13.53 -9.14 9.07
N SER A 126 -12.86 -8.24 9.80
CA SER A 126 -12.50 -6.91 9.30
C SER A 126 -11.55 -7.01 8.12
N LEU A 127 -10.52 -7.84 8.25
CA LEU A 127 -9.55 -8.06 7.18
C LEU A 127 -10.22 -8.74 5.99
N LEU A 128 -10.99 -9.80 6.20
CA LEU A 128 -11.73 -10.50 5.13
C LEU A 128 -12.72 -9.58 4.40
N THR A 129 -13.41 -8.71 5.13
CA THR A 129 -14.33 -7.72 4.56
C THR A 129 -13.56 -6.68 3.75
N LEU A 130 -12.44 -6.18 4.26
CA LEU A 130 -11.58 -5.22 3.56
C LEU A 130 -11.00 -5.83 2.27
N GLU A 131 -10.48 -7.05 2.32
CA GLU A 131 -10.01 -7.79 1.13
C GLU A 131 -11.15 -7.93 0.10
N THR A 132 -12.37 -8.22 0.56
CA THR A 132 -13.55 -8.32 -0.32
C THR A 132 -13.92 -6.98 -0.96
N PHE A 133 -13.77 -5.87 -0.24
CA PHE A 133 -13.95 -4.53 -0.81
C PHE A 133 -12.86 -4.22 -1.84
N LEU A 134 -11.61 -4.61 -1.62
CA LEU A 134 -10.53 -4.34 -2.58
C LEU A 134 -10.68 -5.10 -3.90
N LYS A 135 -11.49 -6.17 -3.93
CA LYS A 135 -11.95 -6.85 -5.16
C LYS A 135 -12.98 -6.01 -5.95
N CYS A 136 -13.66 -5.05 -5.31
CA CYS A 136 -14.60 -4.15 -5.98
C CYS A 136 -13.89 -3.05 -6.78
N GLU A 137 -14.53 -2.57 -7.84
CA GLU A 137 -13.99 -1.46 -8.62
C GLU A 137 -14.11 -0.11 -7.90
N ASN A 138 -13.12 0.78 -8.11
CA ASN A 138 -13.12 2.19 -7.73
C ASN A 138 -13.23 2.49 -6.22
N VAL A 139 -13.02 1.51 -5.34
CA VAL A 139 -13.10 1.70 -3.89
C VAL A 139 -12.11 2.76 -3.41
N LEU A 140 -10.88 2.70 -3.90
CA LEU A 140 -9.86 3.69 -3.53
C LEU A 140 -10.18 5.07 -4.10
N ASN A 141 -10.71 5.13 -5.32
CA ASN A 141 -11.03 6.39 -5.99
C ASN A 141 -12.08 7.21 -5.21
N PHE A 142 -13.10 6.56 -4.65
CA PHE A 142 -14.14 7.25 -3.88
C PHE A 142 -13.76 7.55 -2.42
N GLY A 143 -12.77 6.83 -1.87
CA GLY A 143 -12.55 6.81 -0.42
C GLY A 143 -11.19 7.28 0.06
N TYR A 144 -10.13 7.18 -0.74
CA TYR A 144 -8.75 7.23 -0.22
C TYR A 144 -8.44 8.52 0.56
N TYR A 145 -8.65 9.71 -0.02
CA TYR A 145 -8.40 10.99 0.66
C TYR A 145 -9.37 11.31 1.81
N ARG A 146 -10.49 10.59 1.91
CA ARG A 146 -11.44 10.73 3.03
C ARG A 146 -11.02 9.92 4.25
N LEU A 147 -10.04 9.02 4.10
CA LEU A 147 -9.49 8.23 5.20
C LEU A 147 -8.45 9.04 5.97
N GLN A 148 -8.38 8.80 7.28
CA GLN A 148 -7.31 9.33 8.11
C GLN A 148 -5.95 8.74 7.68
N THR A 149 -4.85 9.48 7.85
CA THR A 149 -3.50 9.04 7.45
C THR A 149 -3.12 7.68 8.05
N LYS A 150 -3.45 7.40 9.31
CA LYS A 150 -3.20 6.09 9.93
C LYS A 150 -3.96 4.97 9.21
N SER A 151 -5.24 5.17 8.91
CA SER A 151 -6.06 4.22 8.15
C SER A 151 -5.52 4.00 6.73
N ARG A 152 -5.05 5.07 6.06
CA ARG A 152 -4.41 4.98 4.74
C ARG A 152 -3.15 4.11 4.77
N LEU A 153 -2.30 4.24 5.78
CA LEU A 153 -1.10 3.43 5.92
C LEU A 153 -1.42 1.94 6.11
N VAL A 154 -2.37 1.63 7.01
CA VAL A 154 -2.84 0.24 7.22
C VAL A 154 -3.44 -0.34 5.95
N LEU A 155 -4.21 0.47 5.20
CA LEU A 155 -4.78 0.06 3.92
C LEU A 155 -3.70 -0.30 2.90
N LEU A 156 -2.63 0.51 2.81
CA LEU A 156 -1.50 0.22 1.94
C LEU A 156 -0.75 -1.05 2.36
N ASP A 157 -0.63 -1.33 3.66
CA ASP A 157 -0.04 -2.58 4.16
C ASP A 157 -0.87 -3.81 3.78
N VAL A 158 -2.19 -3.73 3.96
CA VAL A 158 -3.11 -4.80 3.52
C VAL A 158 -2.99 -5.02 2.01
N ILE A 159 -3.01 -3.95 1.22
CA ILE A 159 -2.87 -4.03 -0.24
C ILE A 159 -1.52 -4.67 -0.61
N TYR A 160 -0.43 -4.28 0.05
CA TYR A 160 0.90 -4.85 -0.21
C TYR A 160 0.93 -6.36 0.05
N GLU A 161 0.39 -6.83 1.18
CA GLU A 161 0.34 -8.26 1.48
C GLU A 161 -0.57 -9.02 0.51
N MET A 162 -1.70 -8.42 0.07
CA MET A 162 -2.53 -9.00 -0.97
C MET A 162 -1.80 -9.12 -2.32
N VAL A 163 -1.04 -8.09 -2.72
CA VAL A 163 -0.24 -8.15 -3.97
C VAL A 163 0.85 -9.20 -3.88
N LYS A 164 1.54 -9.34 -2.74
CA LYS A 164 2.54 -10.42 -2.54
C LYS A 164 1.94 -11.82 -2.69
N LYS A 165 0.70 -12.03 -2.24
CA LYS A 165 -0.03 -13.28 -2.47
C LYS A 165 -0.23 -13.53 -3.98
N ILE A 166 -0.47 -12.50 -4.79
CA ILE A 166 -0.57 -12.62 -6.27
C ILE A 166 0.79 -13.06 -6.86
N SER A 167 1.90 -12.46 -6.43
CA SER A 167 3.23 -12.80 -6.96
C SER A 167 3.67 -14.23 -6.61
N SER A 168 3.22 -14.76 -5.48
CA SER A 168 3.65 -16.08 -4.95
C SER A 168 2.71 -17.23 -5.30
N SER A 169 1.42 -16.98 -5.52
CA SER A 169 0.45 -18.02 -5.85
C SER A 169 0.26 -18.13 -7.37
N GLN A 170 0.25 -19.36 -7.90
CA GLN A 170 -0.19 -19.64 -9.28
C GLN A 170 -1.71 -19.43 -9.49
N MET A 171 -2.40 -18.80 -8.53
CA MET A 171 -3.84 -18.63 -8.53
C MET A 171 -4.20 -17.36 -9.31
N HIS A 172 -4.93 -17.52 -10.40
CA HIS A 172 -5.41 -16.43 -11.26
C HIS A 172 -6.60 -15.63 -10.68
N GLU A 173 -6.93 -15.77 -9.40
CA GLU A 173 -8.05 -15.01 -8.84
C GLU A 173 -7.62 -13.54 -8.66
N HIS A 174 -8.41 -12.60 -9.19
CA HIS A 174 -8.18 -11.18 -9.01
C HIS A 174 -8.38 -10.78 -7.55
N LEU A 175 -7.31 -10.88 -6.74
CA LEU A 175 -7.33 -10.52 -5.32
C LEU A 175 -7.61 -9.03 -5.13
N ILE A 176 -7.18 -8.18 -6.06
CA ILE A 176 -7.45 -6.73 -6.05
C ILE A 176 -7.96 -6.30 -7.44
N SER A 177 -8.97 -5.43 -7.48
CA SER A 177 -9.46 -4.84 -8.72
C SER A 177 -8.39 -3.96 -9.39
N GLN A 178 -8.26 -4.08 -10.71
CA GLN A 178 -7.33 -3.26 -11.49
C GLN A 178 -7.57 -1.76 -11.32
N SER A 179 -8.83 -1.33 -11.21
CA SER A 179 -9.17 0.09 -10.98
C SER A 179 -8.56 0.65 -9.69
N ASN A 180 -8.44 -0.16 -8.64
CA ASN A 180 -7.80 0.23 -7.39
C ASN A 180 -6.28 0.36 -7.57
N LEU A 181 -5.64 -0.56 -8.30
CA LEU A 181 -4.20 -0.49 -8.58
C LEU A 181 -3.86 0.72 -9.46
N ILE A 182 -4.69 1.01 -10.48
CA ILE A 182 -4.58 2.23 -11.30
C ILE A 182 -4.74 3.48 -10.43
N THR A 183 -5.67 3.47 -9.47
CA THR A 183 -5.82 4.58 -8.52
C THR A 183 -4.53 4.80 -7.71
N ILE A 184 -3.87 3.75 -7.23
CA ILE A 184 -2.57 3.85 -6.54
C ILE A 184 -1.50 4.45 -7.46
N ALA A 185 -1.42 4.00 -8.71
CA ALA A 185 -0.47 4.54 -9.68
C ALA A 185 -0.69 6.03 -9.96
N ASN A 186 -1.95 6.45 -10.09
CA ASN A 186 -2.30 7.86 -10.26
C ASN A 186 -1.94 8.67 -9.02
N LEU A 187 -2.33 8.20 -7.82
CA LEU A 187 -2.00 8.87 -6.55
C LEU A 187 -0.49 9.02 -6.37
N LEU A 188 0.30 7.98 -6.67
CA LEU A 188 1.76 8.06 -6.66
C LEU A 188 2.25 9.08 -7.68
N SER A 189 1.80 8.99 -8.93
CA SER A 189 2.26 9.88 -10.00
C SER A 189 2.05 11.36 -9.64
N PHE A 190 0.89 11.71 -9.06
CA PHE A 190 0.59 13.09 -8.65
C PHE A 190 1.36 13.55 -7.41
N ASN A 191 1.74 12.64 -6.51
CA ASN A 191 2.28 12.98 -5.19
C ASN A 191 3.69 12.44 -4.93
N ILE A 192 4.40 11.91 -5.92
CA ILE A 192 5.73 11.28 -5.69
C ILE A 192 6.74 12.26 -5.08
N THR A 193 6.61 13.54 -5.41
CA THR A 193 7.45 14.63 -4.89
C THR A 193 7.17 14.96 -3.43
N ASP A 194 6.06 14.48 -2.85
CA ASP A 194 5.76 14.64 -1.42
C ASP A 194 6.80 13.95 -0.53
N VAL A 195 7.60 13.02 -1.08
CA VAL A 195 8.77 12.47 -0.38
C VAL A 195 9.74 13.56 0.10
N PHE A 196 9.85 14.69 -0.64
CA PHE A 196 10.73 15.79 -0.29
C PHE A 196 10.25 16.61 0.92
N LYS A 197 9.01 16.41 1.40
CA LYS A 197 8.54 17.02 2.66
C LYS A 197 9.39 16.61 3.86
N LEU A 198 10.14 15.50 3.78
CA LEU A 198 11.13 15.10 4.79
C LEU A 198 12.28 16.10 4.94
N SER A 199 12.58 16.89 3.90
CA SER A 199 13.65 17.89 3.92
C SER A 199 13.18 19.27 4.39
N SER A 200 11.87 19.54 4.38
CA SER A 200 11.30 20.77 4.91
C SER A 200 11.07 20.66 6.41
N THR A 201 12.03 21.11 7.22
CA THR A 201 11.94 21.21 8.70
C THR A 201 10.97 22.29 9.20
N LYS A 202 10.26 22.98 8.30
CA LYS A 202 9.23 23.93 8.70
C LYS A 202 7.89 23.22 8.62
N GLU A 203 7.32 22.94 9.79
CA GLU A 203 5.88 22.85 9.95
C GLU A 203 5.28 24.13 9.37
N THR A 204 4.90 24.11 8.09
CA THR A 204 4.04 25.15 7.54
C THR A 204 2.68 24.93 8.19
N THR A 205 2.45 25.68 9.26
CA THR A 205 1.13 26.06 9.70
C THR A 205 0.32 26.54 8.50
N THR A 206 -0.70 25.76 8.18
CA THR A 206 -1.93 26.17 7.52
C THR A 206 -1.85 26.57 6.05
N THR A 207 -2.05 25.58 5.19
CA THR A 207 -3.06 25.66 4.13
C THR A 207 -3.72 24.29 4.00
N MET A 208 -5.05 24.27 3.88
CA MET A 208 -5.84 23.08 3.57
C MET A 208 -5.42 22.52 2.20
N ALA A 209 -4.33 21.77 2.12
CA ALA A 209 -4.03 20.94 0.96
C ALA A 209 -4.69 19.58 1.20
N SER A 210 -5.99 19.49 0.92
CA SER A 210 -6.83 18.31 1.16
C SER A 210 -6.39 17.03 0.42
N GLU A 211 -5.34 17.10 -0.40
CA GLU A 211 -4.91 16.02 -1.30
C GLU A 211 -3.42 15.65 -1.17
N SER A 212 -2.70 16.17 -0.16
CA SER A 212 -1.26 15.87 -0.03
C SER A 212 -1.01 14.55 0.73
N LEU A 213 -0.07 13.73 0.26
CA LEU A 213 0.32 12.47 0.90
C LEU A 213 1.47 12.67 1.89
N SER A 214 1.55 11.79 2.88
CA SER A 214 2.73 11.67 3.72
C SER A 214 3.86 10.95 2.96
N PRO A 215 5.14 11.23 3.24
CA PRO A 215 6.26 10.53 2.62
C PRO A 215 6.19 9.00 2.74
N LEU A 216 5.66 8.50 3.85
CA LEU A 216 5.50 7.07 4.09
C LEU A 216 4.45 6.45 3.17
N GLU A 217 3.33 7.13 2.91
CA GLU A 217 2.34 6.67 1.94
C GLU A 217 2.95 6.57 0.54
N VAL A 218 3.70 7.60 0.11
CA VAL A 218 4.40 7.59 -1.18
C VAL A 218 5.34 6.39 -1.31
N SER A 219 6.14 6.13 -0.26
CA SER A 219 7.07 5.01 -0.21
C SER A 219 6.36 3.64 -0.29
N LYS A 220 5.25 3.47 0.45
CA LYS A 220 4.44 2.25 0.40
C LYS A 220 3.77 2.06 -0.97
N MET A 221 3.19 3.11 -1.55
CA MET A 221 2.59 3.07 -2.90
C MET A 221 3.62 2.67 -3.96
N LEU A 222 4.81 3.27 -3.93
CA LEU A 222 5.92 2.91 -4.82
C LEU A 222 6.30 1.43 -4.68
N THR A 223 6.35 0.93 -3.44
CA THR A 223 6.66 -0.48 -3.14
C THR A 223 5.58 -1.43 -3.66
N ILE A 224 4.31 -1.08 -3.49
CA ILE A 224 3.18 -1.84 -4.05
C ILE A 224 3.29 -1.93 -5.57
N LEU A 225 3.50 -0.81 -6.27
CA LEU A 225 3.63 -0.81 -7.73
C LEU A 225 4.84 -1.60 -8.20
N CYS A 226 5.97 -1.54 -7.49
CA CYS A 226 7.13 -2.38 -7.78
C CYS A 226 6.78 -3.86 -7.73
N GLU A 227 5.92 -4.28 -6.81
CA GLU A 227 5.48 -5.66 -6.68
C GLU A 227 4.47 -6.04 -7.77
N VAL A 228 3.45 -5.21 -8.01
CA VAL A 228 2.47 -5.44 -9.09
C VAL A 228 3.14 -5.57 -10.45
N THR A 229 4.09 -4.68 -10.75
CA THR A 229 4.78 -4.62 -12.05
C THR A 229 5.88 -5.67 -12.21
N SER A 230 6.20 -6.44 -11.18
CA SER A 230 7.10 -7.60 -11.33
C SER A 230 6.49 -8.68 -12.23
N ASN A 231 5.18 -8.68 -12.44
CA ASN A 231 4.51 -9.45 -13.50
C ASN A 231 4.39 -8.60 -14.78
N SER A 232 4.90 -9.14 -15.90
CA SER A 232 4.95 -8.43 -17.18
C SER A 232 3.58 -8.06 -17.76
N ASP A 233 2.53 -8.83 -17.50
CA ASP A 233 1.20 -8.53 -18.02
C ASP A 233 0.52 -7.41 -17.24
N HIS A 234 0.74 -7.36 -15.93
CA HIS A 234 0.30 -6.23 -15.11
C HIS A 234 1.10 -4.96 -15.44
N ALA A 235 2.42 -5.08 -15.67
CA ALA A 235 3.29 -3.95 -15.99
C ALA A 235 2.78 -3.09 -17.18
N LYS A 236 2.25 -3.73 -18.23
CA LYS A 236 1.71 -3.06 -19.44
C LYS A 236 0.69 -1.96 -19.12
N GLN A 237 -0.11 -2.13 -18.07
CA GLN A 237 -1.16 -1.19 -17.70
C GLN A 237 -0.61 0.11 -17.07
N PHE A 238 0.63 0.06 -16.58
CA PHE A 238 1.31 1.16 -15.90
C PHE A 238 2.40 1.82 -16.75
N GLN A 239 2.58 1.40 -18.01
CA GLN A 239 3.54 1.97 -18.97
C GLN A 239 3.06 3.32 -19.51
N GLN A 240 2.83 4.27 -18.61
CA GLN A 240 2.34 5.62 -18.92
C GLN A 240 3.49 6.62 -18.87
N LYS A 241 3.59 7.48 -19.87
CA LYS A 241 4.68 8.45 -19.98
C LYS A 241 4.80 9.36 -18.75
N SER A 242 3.69 9.89 -18.26
CA SER A 242 3.64 10.77 -17.09
C SER A 242 4.22 10.14 -15.83
N LEU A 243 3.93 8.84 -15.59
CA LEU A 243 4.51 8.12 -14.46
C LEU A 243 6.03 8.00 -14.59
N VAL A 244 6.53 7.68 -15.78
CA VAL A 244 7.97 7.54 -16.05
C VAL A 244 8.70 8.88 -15.91
N GLU A 245 8.12 9.97 -16.44
CA GLU A 245 8.61 11.35 -16.29
C GLU A 245 8.74 11.69 -14.79
N ASN A 246 7.65 11.52 -14.02
CA ASN A 246 7.63 11.82 -12.59
C ASN A 246 8.65 10.97 -11.77
N LEU A 247 8.84 9.70 -12.13
CA LEU A 247 9.84 8.82 -11.52
C LEU A 247 11.27 9.31 -11.79
N LEU A 248 11.60 9.67 -13.03
CA LEU A 248 12.94 10.12 -13.41
C LEU A 248 13.28 11.50 -12.83
N ASP A 249 12.34 12.43 -12.87
CA ASP A 249 12.52 13.76 -12.27
C ASP A 249 12.75 13.65 -10.76
N THR A 250 11.98 12.78 -10.09
CA THR A 250 12.18 12.51 -8.66
C THR A 250 13.54 11.86 -8.41
N LEU A 251 13.96 10.88 -9.21
CA LEU A 251 15.29 10.25 -9.09
C LEU A 251 16.41 11.27 -9.26
N LYS A 252 16.29 12.16 -10.25
CA LYS A 252 17.25 13.23 -10.53
C LYS A 252 17.35 14.20 -9.35
N ALA A 253 16.21 14.64 -8.83
CA ALA A 253 16.16 15.52 -7.67
C ALA A 253 16.77 14.86 -6.42
N LEU A 254 16.43 13.60 -6.13
CA LEU A 254 17.03 12.83 -5.03
C LEU A 254 18.54 12.71 -5.17
N HIS A 255 19.03 12.42 -6.37
CA HIS A 255 20.46 12.27 -6.65
C HIS A 255 21.22 13.59 -6.49
N LEU A 256 20.64 14.71 -6.93
CA LEU A 256 21.23 16.04 -6.73
C LEU A 256 21.24 16.44 -5.24
N LEU A 257 20.15 16.19 -4.51
CA LEU A 257 20.09 16.46 -3.07
C LEU A 257 21.07 15.59 -2.28
N ALA A 258 21.31 14.35 -2.70
CA ALA A 258 22.29 13.46 -2.09
C ALA A 258 23.74 13.94 -2.30
N LYS A 259 24.03 14.62 -3.42
CA LYS A 259 25.34 15.20 -3.74
C LYS A 259 25.59 16.57 -3.10
N SER A 260 24.55 17.23 -2.59
CA SER A 260 24.71 18.53 -1.93
C SER A 260 25.53 18.39 -0.64
N ASP A 261 26.42 19.35 -0.37
CA ASP A 261 27.33 19.34 0.79
C ASP A 261 26.60 19.43 2.15
N SER A 262 25.27 19.50 2.18
CA SER A 262 24.48 19.61 3.41
C SER A 262 24.64 18.38 4.32
N PRO A 263 25.28 18.47 5.49
CA PRO A 263 25.55 17.33 6.38
C PRO A 263 24.27 16.65 6.92
N GLU A 264 23.12 17.32 6.87
CA GLU A 264 21.84 16.85 7.43
C GLU A 264 20.84 16.32 6.39
N SER A 265 21.26 16.14 5.12
CA SER A 265 20.34 15.66 4.08
C SER A 265 19.94 14.21 4.33
N VAL A 266 18.64 13.99 4.59
CA VAL A 266 17.99 12.68 4.81
C VAL A 266 18.13 11.73 3.59
N PHE A 267 18.57 12.25 2.44
CA PHE A 267 18.72 11.50 1.18
C PHE A 267 20.17 11.13 0.84
N LYS A 268 21.16 11.49 1.68
CA LYS A 268 22.57 11.15 1.47
C LYS A 268 22.77 9.64 1.38
N SER A 269 23.61 9.24 0.42
CA SER A 269 23.99 7.84 0.28
C SER A 269 24.90 7.44 1.44
N ILE A 270 24.56 6.34 2.11
CA ILE A 270 25.34 5.83 3.24
C ILE A 270 26.35 4.83 2.68
N ALA A 271 27.62 5.23 2.63
CA ALA A 271 28.67 4.48 1.93
C ALA A 271 29.25 3.31 2.75
N THR A 272 29.01 3.23 4.07
CA THR A 272 29.55 2.16 4.92
C THR A 272 28.52 1.60 5.91
N LEU A 273 28.69 0.33 6.29
CA LEU A 273 27.88 -0.32 7.32
C LEU A 273 28.31 0.11 8.74
N ARG A 274 29.46 0.79 8.91
CA ARG A 274 30.02 1.13 10.24
C ARG A 274 29.48 2.41 10.88
N GLU A 275 28.87 3.30 10.09
CA GLU A 275 28.07 4.41 10.64
C GLU A 275 26.77 3.92 11.31
N LYS A 276 26.45 2.62 11.21
CA LYS A 276 25.30 1.96 11.86
C LYS A 276 25.41 1.76 13.37
N ASN A 277 26.55 2.05 13.99
CA ASN A 277 26.81 1.63 15.39
C ASN A 277 26.17 2.51 16.49
N SER A 278 25.31 3.49 16.17
CA SER A 278 24.70 4.36 17.20
C SER A 278 23.20 4.59 17.13
N THR A 279 22.47 4.08 16.12
CA THR A 279 21.00 4.15 16.06
C THR A 279 20.45 2.95 15.28
N LYS A 280 19.42 2.32 15.84
CA LYS A 280 18.94 0.96 15.57
C LYS A 280 18.64 0.72 14.08
N GLU A 281 19.14 -0.39 13.52
CA GLU A 281 18.86 -0.81 12.13
C GLU A 281 17.35 -0.83 11.81
N GLU A 282 16.52 -1.22 12.77
CA GLU A 282 15.06 -1.23 12.67
C GLU A 282 14.46 0.17 12.43
N GLU A 283 15.02 1.23 13.03
CA GLU A 283 14.52 2.61 12.86
C GLU A 283 14.83 3.16 11.46
N LEU A 284 15.91 2.69 10.83
CA LEU A 284 16.25 3.03 9.45
C LEU A 284 15.32 2.33 8.45
N GLU A 285 15.00 1.05 8.65
CA GLU A 285 14.10 0.31 7.76
C GLU A 285 12.67 0.86 7.76
N LEU A 286 12.26 1.49 8.87
CA LEU A 286 10.98 2.19 9.00
C LEU A 286 10.98 3.59 8.35
N SER A 287 12.15 4.10 7.92
CA SER A 287 12.24 5.40 7.26
C SER A 287 11.59 5.36 5.87
N PRO A 288 10.77 6.36 5.49
CA PRO A 288 10.22 6.44 4.14
C PRO A 288 11.28 6.52 3.03
N THR A 289 12.51 6.95 3.36
CA THR A 289 13.62 7.04 2.40
C THR A 289 14.33 5.72 2.17
N TYR A 290 14.15 4.73 3.05
CA TYR A 290 14.82 3.44 2.94
C TYR A 290 14.34 2.69 1.70
N GLY A 291 15.28 2.39 0.81
CA GLY A 291 15.01 1.72 -0.46
C GLY A 291 14.22 2.55 -1.47
N PHE A 292 13.98 3.84 -1.22
CA PHE A 292 13.14 4.67 -2.07
C PHE A 292 13.78 4.91 -3.46
N LYS A 293 15.05 5.33 -3.50
CA LYS A 293 15.79 5.49 -4.78
C LYS A 293 15.84 4.17 -5.54
N ARG A 294 16.13 3.07 -4.84
CA ARG A 294 16.11 1.73 -5.43
C ARG A 294 14.76 1.37 -6.02
N ASN A 295 13.67 1.62 -5.30
CA ASN A 295 12.33 1.25 -5.76
C ASN A 295 11.90 2.10 -6.97
N ILE A 296 12.34 3.36 -7.09
CA ILE A 296 12.16 4.13 -8.32
C ILE A 296 12.84 3.41 -9.50
N ILE A 297 14.10 3.00 -9.32
CA ILE A 297 14.85 2.28 -10.36
C ILE A 297 14.19 0.92 -10.68
N ARG A 298 13.72 0.18 -9.66
CA ARG A 298 12.98 -1.08 -9.82
C ARG A 298 11.71 -0.88 -10.66
N LEU A 299 10.92 0.16 -10.36
CA LEU A 299 9.70 0.43 -11.11
C LEU A 299 10.01 0.80 -12.57
N ILE A 300 10.99 1.66 -12.82
CA ILE A 300 11.45 1.98 -14.19
C ILE A 300 11.93 0.71 -14.93
N THR A 301 12.66 -0.17 -14.22
CA THR A 301 13.14 -1.45 -14.76
C THR A 301 11.98 -2.35 -15.19
N ASN A 302 10.97 -2.49 -14.35
CA ASN A 302 9.79 -3.30 -14.64
C ASN A 302 9.00 -2.72 -15.82
N LEU A 303 8.78 -1.40 -15.85
CA LEU A 303 8.04 -0.73 -16.91
C LEU A 303 8.76 -0.75 -18.27
N SER A 304 10.10 -0.76 -18.27
CA SER A 304 10.91 -0.81 -19.51
C SER A 304 11.03 -2.20 -20.13
N TYR A 305 10.66 -3.26 -19.39
CA TYR A 305 10.75 -4.62 -19.90
C TYR A 305 9.84 -4.80 -21.14
N GLN A 306 10.47 -5.12 -22.28
CA GLN A 306 9.79 -5.35 -23.56
C GLN A 306 8.87 -4.20 -24.01
N CYS A 307 9.16 -2.95 -23.62
CA CYS A 307 8.36 -1.78 -24.00
C CYS A 307 9.23 -0.67 -24.60
N LEU A 308 9.25 -0.60 -25.93
CA LEU A 308 10.07 0.34 -26.68
C LEU A 308 9.75 1.80 -26.35
N ASP A 309 8.48 2.12 -26.10
CA ASP A 309 8.04 3.47 -25.74
C ASP A 309 8.68 3.93 -24.42
N VAL A 310 8.58 3.11 -23.36
CA VAL A 310 9.22 3.43 -22.07
C VAL A 310 10.74 3.51 -22.20
N GLN A 311 11.36 2.59 -22.94
CA GLN A 311 12.80 2.63 -23.22
C GLN A 311 13.22 3.95 -23.88
N ASN A 312 12.43 4.44 -24.84
CA ASN A 312 12.71 5.68 -25.55
C ASN A 312 12.49 6.91 -24.67
N TRP A 313 11.40 6.95 -23.89
CA TRP A 313 11.13 8.05 -22.96
C TRP A 313 12.26 8.19 -21.94
N VAL A 314 12.74 7.08 -21.38
CA VAL A 314 13.85 7.10 -20.41
C VAL A 314 15.13 7.63 -21.06
N ARG A 315 15.44 7.26 -22.31
CA ARG A 315 16.59 7.81 -23.04
C ARG A 315 16.43 9.31 -23.30
N GLU A 316 15.27 9.74 -23.78
CA GLU A 316 14.99 11.14 -24.15
C GLU A 316 15.09 12.09 -22.96
N MET A 317 14.96 11.58 -21.73
CA MET A 317 15.10 12.33 -20.48
C MET A 317 16.48 12.18 -19.81
N ASP A 318 17.50 11.70 -20.54
CA ASP A 318 18.84 11.41 -19.99
C ASP A 318 18.81 10.42 -18.79
N GLY A 319 17.80 9.55 -18.75
CA GLY A 319 17.59 8.59 -17.67
C GLY A 319 18.65 7.48 -17.64
N ILE A 320 19.18 7.05 -18.79
CA ILE A 320 20.23 6.02 -18.86
C ILE A 320 21.52 6.49 -18.17
N PRO A 321 22.11 7.66 -18.52
CA PRO A 321 23.25 8.20 -17.78
C PRO A 321 22.97 8.41 -16.29
N LEU A 322 21.77 8.89 -15.93
CA LEU A 322 21.39 9.09 -14.53
C LEU A 322 21.40 7.76 -13.75
N ILE A 323 20.79 6.71 -14.28
CA ILE A 323 20.75 5.38 -13.64
C ILE A 323 22.16 4.80 -13.46
N LEU A 324 23.04 5.01 -14.45
CA LEU A 324 24.44 4.60 -14.37
C LEU A 324 25.20 5.40 -13.28
N ASP A 325 24.96 6.71 -13.15
CA ASP A 325 25.61 7.53 -12.12
C ASP A 325 25.10 7.20 -10.70
N VAL A 326 23.84 6.77 -10.58
CA VAL A 326 23.24 6.27 -9.33
C VAL A 326 23.75 4.86 -8.96
N CYS A 327 24.36 4.12 -9.90
CA CYS A 327 24.86 2.76 -9.70
C CYS A 327 26.11 2.71 -8.80
N ARG A 328 25.90 2.97 -7.51
CA ARG A 328 26.92 3.00 -6.46
C ARG A 328 26.37 2.31 -5.21
N LEU A 329 27.26 1.82 -4.36
CA LEU A 329 26.85 1.25 -3.07
C LEU A 329 26.17 2.32 -2.21
N ASP A 330 24.99 1.99 -1.67
CA ASP A 330 24.21 2.85 -0.78
C ASP A 330 23.45 1.98 0.23
N ALA A 331 23.83 2.03 1.50
CA ALA A 331 23.21 1.23 2.55
C ALA A 331 21.76 1.64 2.84
N SER A 332 21.37 2.89 2.52
CA SER A 332 19.98 3.33 2.57
C SER A 332 19.15 2.76 1.42
N ASN A 333 19.79 2.21 0.39
CA ASN A 333 19.15 1.61 -0.78
C ASN A 333 19.74 0.23 -1.10
N PRO A 334 19.46 -0.80 -0.27
CA PRO A 334 20.01 -2.14 -0.45
C PRO A 334 19.75 -2.70 -1.86
N TYR A 335 20.75 -3.28 -2.50
CA TYR A 335 20.68 -3.83 -3.87
C TYR A 335 20.50 -2.80 -5.00
N ILE A 336 20.71 -1.50 -4.76
CA ILE A 336 20.55 -0.47 -5.80
C ILE A 336 21.39 -0.75 -7.05
N MET A 337 22.62 -1.25 -6.91
CA MET A 337 23.48 -1.57 -8.06
C MET A 337 22.89 -2.68 -8.94
N GLN A 338 22.35 -3.74 -8.32
CA GLN A 338 21.71 -4.84 -9.03
C GLN A 338 20.51 -4.36 -9.81
N TRP A 339 19.69 -3.48 -9.20
CA TRP A 339 18.56 -2.85 -9.88
C TRP A 339 19.00 -1.89 -11.00
N CYS A 340 20.07 -1.10 -10.82
CA CYS A 340 20.63 -0.28 -11.90
C CYS A 340 21.10 -1.13 -13.08
N ILE A 341 21.83 -2.22 -12.82
CA ILE A 341 22.31 -3.13 -13.87
C ILE A 341 21.13 -3.76 -14.61
N PHE A 342 20.09 -4.18 -13.87
CA PHE A 342 18.90 -4.76 -14.47
C PHE A 342 18.09 -3.72 -15.29
N ALA A 343 17.97 -2.49 -14.79
CA ALA A 343 17.38 -1.37 -15.51
C ALA A 343 18.07 -1.15 -16.84
N VAL A 344 19.40 -1.05 -16.84
CA VAL A 344 20.19 -0.87 -18.06
C VAL A 344 19.95 -2.03 -19.02
N ARG A 345 19.99 -3.29 -18.55
CA ARG A 345 19.69 -4.46 -19.40
C ARG A 345 18.33 -4.34 -20.09
N ASN A 346 17.26 -3.98 -19.36
CA ASN A 346 15.92 -3.83 -19.94
C ASN A 346 15.81 -2.62 -20.88
N LEU A 347 16.49 -1.52 -20.56
CA LEU A 347 16.52 -0.31 -21.38
C LEU A 347 17.25 -0.52 -22.71
N LEU A 348 18.25 -1.41 -22.75
CA LEU A 348 19.04 -1.72 -23.93
C LEU A 348 18.46 -2.87 -24.77
N GLU A 349 17.53 -3.65 -24.22
CA GLU A 349 16.98 -4.84 -24.86
C GLU A 349 16.27 -4.46 -26.18
N ASN A 350 16.81 -4.95 -27.30
CA ASN A 350 16.32 -4.70 -28.66
C ASN A 350 16.23 -3.21 -29.05
N ASN A 351 16.99 -2.32 -28.40
CA ASN A 351 16.98 -0.88 -28.67
C ASN A 351 18.39 -0.37 -29.01
N ARG A 352 18.68 -0.20 -30.30
CA ARG A 352 20.03 0.16 -30.80
C ARG A 352 20.43 1.57 -30.40
N GLU A 353 19.48 2.48 -30.37
CA GLU A 353 19.70 3.85 -30.02
C GLU A 353 20.00 4.01 -28.53
N ASN A 354 19.38 3.19 -27.66
CA ASN A 354 19.77 3.14 -26.26
C ASN A 354 21.16 2.50 -26.09
N GLN A 355 21.48 1.45 -26.88
CA GLN A 355 22.80 0.81 -26.86
C GLN A 355 23.92 1.77 -27.26
N SER A 356 23.67 2.66 -28.23
CA SER A 356 24.66 3.64 -28.67
C SER A 356 25.00 4.67 -27.59
N ILE A 357 24.05 5.02 -26.71
CA ILE A 357 24.32 5.88 -25.54
C ILE A 357 25.34 5.21 -24.62
N VAL A 358 25.18 3.93 -24.30
CA VAL A 358 26.13 3.24 -23.41
C VAL A 358 27.48 3.02 -24.10
N ALA A 359 27.48 2.75 -25.40
CA ALA A 359 28.70 2.59 -26.19
C ALA A 359 29.52 3.89 -26.30
N SER A 360 28.89 5.06 -26.20
CA SER A 360 29.56 6.35 -26.25
C SER A 360 30.13 6.82 -24.90
N ILE A 361 29.79 6.14 -23.80
CA ILE A 361 30.32 6.46 -22.46
C ILE A 361 31.77 5.98 -22.38
N SER A 362 32.71 6.93 -22.32
CA SER A 362 34.13 6.65 -22.05
C SER A 362 34.35 6.36 -20.56
N ARG A 363 35.23 5.40 -20.27
CA ARG A 363 35.73 5.15 -18.91
C ARG A 363 36.78 6.19 -18.55
N ASP A 364 36.36 7.41 -18.22
CA ASP A 364 37.24 8.38 -17.55
C ASP A 364 36.92 8.42 -16.06
N GLY A 365 37.73 7.73 -15.27
CA GLY A 365 37.60 7.71 -13.82
C GLY A 365 38.64 6.82 -13.14
N THR A 366 39.30 7.37 -12.12
CA THR A 366 40.11 6.59 -11.18
C THR A 366 39.18 5.70 -10.37
N LEU A 367 39.41 4.38 -10.35
CA LEU A 367 38.66 3.48 -9.48
C LEU A 367 38.92 3.86 -8.01
N ILE A 368 37.92 4.46 -7.37
CA ILE A 368 38.03 4.92 -5.99
C ILE A 368 37.92 3.70 -5.08
N ASP A 369 38.99 3.44 -4.31
CA ASP A 369 38.98 2.44 -3.25
C ASP A 369 37.95 2.84 -2.19
N SER A 370 36.82 2.13 -2.14
CA SER A 370 35.72 2.43 -1.21
C SER A 370 35.99 1.79 0.15
N PRO A 371 35.80 2.50 1.28
CA PRO A 371 35.93 1.95 2.62
C PRO A 371 35.09 0.67 2.85
N LEU A 372 33.96 0.54 2.15
CA LEU A 372 33.09 -0.65 2.21
C LEU A 372 33.66 -1.85 1.45
N LEU A 373 34.42 -1.65 0.37
CA LEU A 373 35.14 -2.75 -0.30
C LEU A 373 36.13 -3.37 0.68
N ARG A 374 36.88 -2.53 1.40
CA ARG A 374 37.80 -2.98 2.43
C ARG A 374 37.09 -3.74 3.55
N GLU A 375 35.90 -3.31 3.95
CA GLU A 375 35.07 -4.01 4.93
C GLU A 375 34.61 -5.39 4.46
N LEU A 376 34.31 -5.55 3.16
CA LEU A 376 33.97 -6.83 2.53
C LEU A 376 35.20 -7.73 2.25
N GLY A 377 36.40 -7.33 2.69
CA GLY A 377 37.65 -8.06 2.41
C GLY A 377 38.11 -7.92 0.96
N LEU A 378 37.64 -6.90 0.24
CA LEU A 378 37.91 -6.64 -1.17
C LEU A 378 38.80 -5.40 -1.33
N GLN A 379 39.67 -5.42 -2.33
CA GLN A 379 40.54 -4.30 -2.71
C GLN A 379 40.62 -4.22 -4.24
N ILE A 380 40.94 -3.04 -4.76
CA ILE A 380 41.15 -2.82 -6.19
C ILE A 380 42.64 -2.82 -6.48
N VAL A 381 43.11 -3.80 -7.27
CA VAL A 381 44.50 -3.88 -7.76
C VAL A 381 44.45 -3.92 -9.29
N ASP A 382 45.12 -2.97 -9.96
CA ASP A 382 45.16 -2.84 -11.42
C ASP A 382 43.78 -2.84 -12.09
N GLY A 383 42.82 -2.19 -11.44
CA GLY A 383 41.44 -2.10 -11.89
C GLY A 383 40.63 -3.39 -11.80
N LYS A 384 41.13 -4.41 -11.08
CA LYS A 384 40.43 -5.65 -10.77
C LYS A 384 40.12 -5.73 -9.28
N ILE A 385 38.94 -6.25 -8.95
CA ILE A 385 38.56 -6.55 -7.56
C ILE A 385 39.29 -7.83 -7.14
N THR A 386 40.05 -7.76 -6.05
CA THR A 386 40.78 -8.88 -5.44
C THR A 386 40.42 -8.98 -3.97
N THR A 387 40.47 -10.18 -3.40
CA THR A 387 40.33 -10.35 -1.95
C THR A 387 41.67 -10.08 -1.28
N TYR A 388 41.68 -9.39 -0.14
CA TYR A 388 42.88 -9.27 0.69
C TYR A 388 42.70 -10.12 1.95
N THR A 389 43.63 -11.03 2.19
CA THR A 389 43.67 -11.83 3.42
C THR A 389 44.33 -10.96 4.48
N LYS A 390 43.62 -10.58 5.54
CA LYS A 390 44.26 -9.97 6.72
C LYS A 390 45.19 -11.03 7.33
N GLN A 391 46.50 -10.77 7.28
CA GLN A 391 47.49 -11.49 8.10
C GLN A 391 47.35 -11.09 9.56
#